data_AF-A0A543G6Q7-F1
#
_entry.id   AF-A0A543G6Q7-F1
#
_cell.length_a   1.000
_cell.length_b   1.000
_cell.length_c   1.000
_cell.angle_alpha   90.00
_cell.angle_beta   90.00
_cell.angle_gamma   90.00
#
_symmetry.space_group_name_H-M   'P 1'
#
loop_
_entity.id
_entity.type
_entity.pdbx_description
1 polymer ?
#
loop_
_entity_poly.entity_id
_entity_poly.type
_entity_poly.pdbx_seq_one_letter_code
_entity_poly.pdbx_strand_id
1 'polypeptide(L)'
;MKISVVILNYNVSFFLQQCILSVKKALQNIDSEIIVVDNHSQDDSCLMVKSRFPDVILIENTTNYGFPKGNNMGVALAKGDYICILNPDTVVAEDTFEKIYHFANSKANLGIVGCKLLDGTGHFLPESKREVPTPWVAFTKMAGLYKIFPHIQWFNQYYAGHLKDNQTGKVSILVGAFLFMKKELYEKVAGFDEQCFMYADDIDLSYRVLLEQKDNYYFHDTAIIHYKGESTIKDMTYMKRFQEAMLFFYKKHFKVNYIFNIFTTFAISFFAIYKTYFYQKKPLSKANHFIIVSQNRALIEKMSQKYQKKFQITSFENINNVISQLKDAEAVFEIVFDAHSIDFKSIIDFMNTPKSNKVFYKIIPPQSPFAIGSNSSSDRGEVIQF
;
A
#
# COMPACT_ATOMS: atom_id res chain seq x y z
N MET A 1 0.57 -13.71 22.42
CA MET A 1 0.75 -12.75 21.32
C MET A 1 -0.49 -12.77 20.45
N LYS A 2 -1.14 -11.63 20.23
CA LYS A 2 -2.36 -11.52 19.41
C LYS A 2 -2.05 -11.29 17.94
N ILE A 3 -1.09 -10.41 17.62
CA ILE A 3 -0.80 -9.99 16.25
C ILE A 3 0.71 -10.01 15.99
N SER A 4 1.14 -10.62 14.88
CA SER A 4 2.48 -10.43 14.33
C SER A 4 2.38 -9.65 13.01
N VAL A 5 3.06 -8.51 12.92
CA VAL A 5 3.14 -7.73 11.67
C VAL A 5 4.43 -8.11 10.94
N VAL A 6 4.29 -8.66 9.74
CA VAL A 6 5.41 -9.10 8.88
C VAL A 6 5.58 -8.09 7.76
N ILE A 7 6.77 -7.48 7.70
CA ILE A 7 7.14 -6.44 6.74
C ILE A 7 8.30 -6.93 5.90
N LEU A 8 8.05 -7.21 4.62
CA LEU A 8 9.10 -7.55 3.68
C LEU A 8 9.71 -6.27 3.08
N ASN A 9 11.01 -6.06 3.25
CA ASN A 9 11.72 -4.87 2.79
C ASN A 9 12.65 -5.14 1.60
N TYR A 10 12.74 -4.18 0.67
CA TYR A 10 13.74 -4.14 -0.39
C TYR A 10 14.04 -2.71 -0.84
N ASN A 11 15.23 -2.20 -0.49
CA ASN A 11 15.81 -0.90 -0.91
C ASN A 11 14.92 0.34 -0.65
N VAL A 12 14.24 0.40 0.50
CA VAL A 12 13.34 1.51 0.86
C VAL A 12 13.47 1.94 2.33
N SER A 13 14.71 2.09 2.82
CA SER A 13 15.02 2.39 4.24
C SER A 13 14.17 3.52 4.85
N PHE A 14 13.99 4.66 4.18
CA PHE A 14 13.21 5.78 4.71
C PHE A 14 11.71 5.46 4.87
N PHE A 15 11.13 4.74 3.90
CA PHE A 15 9.74 4.31 3.96
C PHE A 15 9.55 3.23 5.03
N LEU A 16 10.45 2.24 5.08
CA LEU A 16 10.44 1.19 6.09
C LEU A 16 10.46 1.81 7.49
N GLN A 17 11.30 2.81 7.71
CA GLN A 17 11.40 3.48 9.00
C GLN A 17 10.08 4.17 9.40
N GLN A 18 9.41 4.85 8.47
CA GLN A 18 8.10 5.46 8.71
C GLN A 18 7.03 4.39 8.98
N CYS A 19 7.04 3.30 8.20
CA CYS A 19 6.14 2.17 8.36
C CYS A 19 6.27 1.58 9.77
N ILE A 20 7.48 1.21 10.21
CA ILE A 20 7.73 0.67 11.55
C ILE A 20 7.26 1.65 12.64
N LEU A 21 7.52 2.96 12.50
CA LEU A 21 7.06 3.96 13.47
C LEU A 21 5.53 4.01 13.57
N SER A 22 4.82 3.98 12.43
CA SER A 22 3.35 3.97 12.41
C SER A 22 2.78 2.67 12.99
N VAL A 23 3.39 1.53 12.67
CA VAL A 23 2.98 0.22 13.20
C VAL A 23 3.19 0.14 14.71
N LYS A 24 4.33 0.58 15.23
CA LYS A 24 4.59 0.62 16.69
C LYS A 24 3.54 1.46 17.43
N LYS A 25 3.12 2.59 16.86
CA LYS A 25 2.05 3.42 17.42
C LYS A 25 0.71 2.69 17.39
N ALA A 26 0.37 2.06 16.27
CA ALA A 26 -0.88 1.32 16.11
C ALA A 26 -0.98 0.01 16.91
N LEU A 27 0.16 -0.49 17.41
CA LEU A 27 0.26 -1.70 18.23
C LEU A 27 0.44 -1.42 19.73
N GLN A 28 0.52 -0.16 20.16
CA GLN A 28 0.94 0.22 21.52
C GLN A 28 0.16 -0.49 22.65
N ASN A 29 -1.11 -0.83 22.43
CA ASN A 29 -1.99 -1.49 23.41
C ASN A 29 -2.36 -2.94 23.03
N ILE A 30 -1.60 -3.56 22.14
CA ILE A 30 -1.85 -4.92 21.64
C ILE A 30 -0.61 -5.77 21.92
N ASP A 31 -0.79 -6.90 22.59
CA ASP A 31 0.25 -7.94 22.72
C ASP A 31 0.66 -8.41 21.31
N SER A 32 1.81 -7.93 20.82
CA SER A 32 2.18 -8.00 19.42
C SER A 32 3.69 -7.92 19.19
N GLU A 33 4.10 -8.29 17.99
CA GLU A 33 5.49 -8.18 17.52
C GLU A 33 5.55 -7.66 16.08
N ILE A 34 6.71 -7.13 15.71
CA ILE A 34 7.02 -6.70 14.35
C ILE A 34 8.21 -7.53 13.86
N ILE A 35 8.06 -8.11 12.68
CA ILE A 35 9.07 -8.92 12.01
C ILE A 35 9.38 -8.25 10.68
N VAL A 36 10.62 -7.81 10.50
CA VAL A 36 11.12 -7.28 9.24
C VAL A 36 11.97 -8.35 8.56
N VAL A 37 11.65 -8.63 7.30
CA VAL A 37 12.45 -9.50 6.44
C VAL A 37 13.10 -8.63 5.38
N ASP A 38 14.42 -8.44 5.44
CA ASP A 38 15.16 -7.71 4.42
C ASP A 38 15.57 -8.65 3.28
N ASN A 39 15.12 -8.36 2.06
CA ASN A 39 15.38 -9.14 0.86
C ASN A 39 16.69 -8.73 0.15
N HIS A 40 17.78 -8.64 0.91
CA HIS A 40 19.10 -8.29 0.41
C HIS A 40 19.19 -6.85 -0.12
N SER A 41 18.73 -5.89 0.69
CA SER A 41 18.84 -4.48 0.37
C SER A 41 20.30 -4.02 0.34
N GLN A 42 20.58 -3.07 -0.54
CA GLN A 42 21.90 -2.43 -0.70
C GLN A 42 21.95 -1.03 -0.04
N ASP A 43 20.84 -0.59 0.55
CA ASP A 43 20.74 0.64 1.32
C ASP A 43 20.91 0.38 2.82
N ASP A 44 20.75 1.43 3.63
CA ASP A 44 20.94 1.35 5.08
C ASP A 44 19.77 0.68 5.83
N SER A 45 18.87 -0.05 5.15
CA SER A 45 17.66 -0.62 5.78
C SER A 45 17.99 -1.49 7.00
N CYS A 46 18.90 -2.45 6.88
CA CYS A 46 19.25 -3.35 7.98
C CYS A 46 19.92 -2.62 9.15
N LEU A 47 20.84 -1.70 8.85
CA LEU A 47 21.51 -0.88 9.86
C LEU A 47 20.51 0.02 10.59
N MET A 48 19.58 0.61 9.85
CA MET A 48 18.51 1.45 10.38
C MET A 48 17.62 0.65 11.34
N VAL A 49 17.19 -0.57 10.97
CA VAL A 49 16.37 -1.41 11.84
C VAL A 49 17.13 -1.79 13.12
N LYS A 50 18.36 -2.28 13.01
CA LYS A 50 19.19 -2.68 14.17
C LYS A 50 19.43 -1.55 15.16
N SER A 51 19.70 -0.35 14.64
CA SER A 51 20.06 0.81 15.47
C SER A 51 18.85 1.50 16.10
N ARG A 52 17.74 1.64 15.36
CA ARG A 52 16.57 2.41 15.81
C ARG A 52 15.47 1.56 16.44
N PHE A 53 15.38 0.29 16.06
CA PHE A 53 14.30 -0.60 16.45
C PHE A 53 14.86 -1.94 16.96
N PRO A 54 15.66 -1.95 18.05
CA PRO A 54 16.29 -3.16 18.57
C PRO A 54 15.29 -4.21 19.06
N ASP A 55 14.02 -3.83 19.26
CA ASP A 55 12.92 -4.71 19.63
C ASP A 55 12.19 -5.35 18.43
N VAL A 56 12.52 -4.94 17.20
CA VAL A 56 12.00 -5.53 15.96
C VAL A 56 12.84 -6.75 15.59
N ILE A 57 12.16 -7.86 15.27
CA ILE A 57 12.83 -9.07 14.78
C ILE A 57 13.26 -8.83 13.34
N LEU A 58 14.56 -8.89 13.05
CA LEU A 58 15.10 -8.69 11.70
C LEU A 58 15.65 -10.01 11.14
N ILE A 59 15.16 -10.41 9.96
CA ILE A 59 15.76 -11.45 9.12
C ILE A 59 16.50 -10.75 7.98
N GLU A 60 17.80 -10.98 7.86
CA GLU A 60 18.64 -10.43 6.79
C GLU A 60 18.94 -11.51 5.75
N ASN A 61 18.25 -11.47 4.61
CA ASN A 61 18.50 -12.43 3.55
C ASN A 61 19.79 -12.10 2.79
N THR A 62 20.50 -13.15 2.37
CA THR A 62 21.71 -13.04 1.54
C THR A 62 21.40 -12.87 0.06
N THR A 63 20.15 -13.06 -0.36
CA THR A 63 19.66 -12.86 -1.73
C THR A 63 18.21 -12.38 -1.72
N ASN A 64 17.74 -11.80 -2.82
CA ASN A 64 16.33 -11.43 -2.97
C ASN A 64 15.50 -12.66 -3.36
N TYR A 65 14.77 -13.22 -2.40
CA TYR A 65 13.93 -14.40 -2.60
C TYR A 65 12.55 -14.12 -3.22
N GLY A 66 12.24 -12.86 -3.53
CA GLY A 66 10.91 -12.47 -3.99
C GLY A 66 9.91 -12.28 -2.84
N PHE A 67 8.70 -11.86 -3.21
CA PHE A 67 7.67 -11.47 -2.25
C PHE A 67 7.09 -12.66 -1.46
N PRO A 68 6.69 -13.78 -2.09
CA PRO A 68 6.17 -14.95 -1.38
C PRO A 68 7.10 -15.54 -0.34
N LYS A 69 8.30 -15.92 -0.78
CA LYS A 69 9.26 -16.64 0.07
C LYS A 69 9.75 -15.77 1.22
N GLY A 70 10.02 -14.49 0.97
CA GLY A 70 10.42 -13.56 2.03
C GLY A 70 9.33 -13.39 3.10
N ASN A 71 8.07 -13.24 2.70
CA ASN A 71 6.97 -13.16 3.67
C ASN A 71 6.76 -14.49 4.43
N ASN A 72 6.85 -15.63 3.75
CA ASN A 72 6.77 -16.95 4.41
C ASN A 72 7.85 -17.11 5.49
N MET A 73 9.08 -16.67 5.24
CA MET A 73 10.17 -16.67 6.23
C MET A 73 9.82 -15.85 7.48
N GLY A 74 9.21 -14.68 7.30
CA GLY A 74 8.75 -13.85 8.41
C GLY A 74 7.61 -14.50 9.18
N VAL A 75 6.61 -15.05 8.49
CA VAL A 75 5.47 -15.74 9.13
C VAL A 75 5.92 -16.99 9.88
N ALA A 76 6.97 -17.69 9.44
CA ALA A 76 7.51 -18.84 10.15
C ALA A 76 8.02 -18.49 11.56
N LEU A 77 8.46 -17.25 11.80
CA LEU A 77 8.85 -16.76 13.13
C LEU A 77 7.68 -16.15 13.93
N ALA A 78 6.55 -15.87 13.29
CA ALA A 78 5.40 -15.21 13.91
C ALA A 78 4.77 -16.09 15.00
N LYS A 79 4.50 -15.47 16.16
CA LYS A 79 3.86 -16.09 17.32
C LYS A 79 2.44 -15.58 17.58
N GLY A 80 1.99 -14.57 16.83
CA GLY A 80 0.65 -14.03 16.92
C GLY A 80 -0.42 -14.98 16.40
N ASP A 81 -1.57 -15.01 17.06
CA ASP A 81 -2.77 -15.74 16.57
C ASP A 81 -3.21 -15.23 15.18
N TYR A 82 -3.00 -13.93 14.95
CA TYR A 82 -3.18 -13.26 13.67
C TYR A 82 -1.85 -12.79 13.11
N ILE A 83 -1.75 -12.82 11.79
CA ILE A 83 -0.66 -12.20 11.05
C ILE A 83 -1.19 -11.02 10.23
N CYS A 84 -0.35 -10.01 10.06
CA CYS A 84 -0.54 -8.96 9.07
C CYS A 84 0.65 -8.94 8.12
N ILE A 85 0.44 -9.27 6.86
CA ILE A 85 1.42 -8.98 5.80
C ILE A 85 1.26 -7.50 5.44
N LEU A 86 2.35 -6.75 5.52
CA LEU A 86 2.34 -5.30 5.34
C LEU A 86 3.51 -4.85 4.45
N ASN A 87 3.23 -4.01 3.48
CA ASN A 87 4.28 -3.41 2.66
C ASN A 87 5.11 -2.37 3.43
N PRO A 88 6.41 -2.22 3.11
CA PRO A 88 7.30 -1.29 3.82
C PRO A 88 7.04 0.18 3.48
N ASP A 89 6.31 0.47 2.40
CA ASP A 89 5.90 1.79 1.95
C ASP A 89 4.46 2.13 2.36
N THR A 90 4.09 1.74 3.58
CA THR A 90 2.77 2.00 4.17
C THR A 90 2.84 2.86 5.43
N VAL A 91 1.73 3.54 5.74
CA VAL A 91 1.54 4.27 6.99
C VAL A 91 0.16 3.92 7.53
N VAL A 92 0.12 3.36 8.75
CA VAL A 92 -1.13 2.95 9.40
C VAL A 92 -1.58 3.96 10.46
N ALA A 93 -2.89 4.13 10.62
CA ALA A 93 -3.47 4.93 11.71
C ALA A 93 -3.36 4.18 13.04
N GLU A 94 -3.30 4.92 14.16
CA GLU A 94 -3.15 4.38 15.52
C GLU A 94 -4.23 3.35 15.89
N ASP A 95 -5.45 3.49 15.37
CA ASP A 95 -6.57 2.59 15.66
C ASP A 95 -6.73 1.45 14.63
N THR A 96 -5.82 1.32 13.66
CA THR A 96 -5.93 0.38 12.54
C THR A 96 -6.02 -1.07 13.00
N PHE A 97 -5.04 -1.52 13.79
CA PHE A 97 -4.99 -2.92 14.21
C PHE A 97 -6.07 -3.27 15.22
N GLU A 98 -6.45 -2.34 16.09
CA GLU A 98 -7.57 -2.51 17.01
C GLU A 98 -8.89 -2.75 16.25
N LYS A 99 -9.24 -1.85 15.32
CA LYS A 99 -10.46 -1.98 14.50
C LYS A 99 -10.46 -3.26 13.68
N ILE A 100 -9.35 -3.58 13.02
CA ILE A 100 -9.20 -4.79 12.20
C ILE A 100 -9.32 -6.05 13.05
N TYR A 101 -8.67 -6.09 14.22
CA TYR A 101 -8.75 -7.21 15.14
C TYR A 101 -10.18 -7.44 15.66
N HIS A 102 -10.88 -6.37 16.07
CA HIS A 102 -12.28 -6.49 16.49
C HIS A 102 -13.19 -6.96 15.35
N PHE A 103 -13.03 -6.40 14.15
CA PHE A 103 -13.78 -6.85 12.98
C PHE A 103 -13.51 -8.32 12.67
N ALA A 104 -12.25 -8.74 12.66
CA ALA A 104 -11.84 -10.12 12.39
C ALA A 104 -12.45 -11.11 13.39
N ASN A 105 -12.43 -10.79 14.69
CA ASN A 105 -13.03 -11.64 15.72
C ASN A 105 -14.57 -11.71 15.62
N SER A 106 -15.21 -10.72 14.99
CA SER A 106 -16.67 -10.75 14.76
C SER A 106 -17.11 -11.72 13.65
N LYS A 107 -16.18 -12.34 12.91
CA LYS A 107 -16.49 -13.19 11.75
C LYS A 107 -16.26 -14.67 12.05
N ALA A 108 -17.31 -15.48 11.89
CA ALA A 108 -17.23 -16.92 12.02
C ALA A 108 -16.36 -17.58 10.92
N ASN A 109 -16.56 -17.16 9.65
CA ASN A 109 -15.86 -17.70 8.48
C ASN A 109 -14.79 -16.76 7.94
N LEU A 110 -14.00 -16.17 8.84
CA LEU A 110 -12.94 -15.23 8.46
C LEU A 110 -11.92 -15.87 7.51
N GLY A 111 -11.75 -15.26 6.34
CA GLY A 111 -10.60 -15.44 5.45
C GLY A 111 -9.54 -14.38 5.72
N ILE A 112 -9.37 -13.47 4.77
CA ILE A 112 -8.44 -12.33 4.84
C ILE A 112 -9.22 -11.02 5.00
N VAL A 113 -8.70 -10.09 5.78
CA VAL A 113 -9.18 -8.71 5.88
C VAL A 113 -8.16 -7.77 5.25
N GLY A 114 -8.61 -6.97 4.31
CA GLY A 114 -7.90 -5.80 3.79
C GLY A 114 -8.62 -4.52 4.23
N CYS A 115 -7.96 -3.38 4.09
CA CYS A 115 -8.51 -2.09 4.50
C CYS A 115 -8.58 -1.08 3.33
N LYS A 116 -9.16 0.09 3.59
CA LYS A 116 -9.13 1.20 2.65
C LYS A 116 -7.68 1.64 2.43
N LEU A 117 -7.23 1.66 1.18
CA LEU A 117 -5.90 2.14 0.83
C LEU A 117 -6.00 3.51 0.17
N LEU A 118 -5.13 4.43 0.58
CA LEU A 118 -4.93 5.74 -0.03
C LEU A 118 -3.52 5.78 -0.64
N ASP A 119 -3.35 6.47 -1.76
CA ASP A 119 -2.01 6.78 -2.24
C ASP A 119 -1.38 7.95 -1.45
N GLY A 120 -0.12 8.29 -1.77
CA GLY A 120 0.58 9.41 -1.13
C GLY A 120 -0.08 10.78 -1.33
N THR A 121 -1.07 10.89 -2.22
CA THR A 121 -1.86 12.10 -2.47
C THR A 121 -3.24 12.04 -1.82
N GLY A 122 -3.54 11.02 -1.02
CA GLY A 122 -4.81 10.86 -0.33
C GLY A 122 -5.94 10.29 -1.21
N HIS A 123 -5.66 9.91 -2.46
CA HIS A 123 -6.67 9.32 -3.33
C HIS A 123 -6.88 7.84 -3.02
N PHE A 124 -8.15 7.42 -3.00
CA PHE A 124 -8.50 6.01 -2.85
C PHE A 124 -7.86 5.15 -3.94
N LEU A 125 -7.30 4.01 -3.54
CA LEU A 125 -6.72 3.00 -4.40
C LEU A 125 -7.75 1.86 -4.61
N PRO A 126 -8.42 1.78 -5.77
CA PRO A 126 -9.44 0.76 -6.04
C PRO A 126 -8.89 -0.66 -5.96
N GLU A 127 -7.59 -0.85 -6.17
CA GLU A 127 -6.93 -2.16 -6.01
C GLU A 127 -7.00 -2.76 -4.62
N SER A 128 -7.35 -1.98 -3.59
CA SER A 128 -7.61 -2.46 -2.22
C SER A 128 -8.68 -3.54 -2.15
N LYS A 129 -9.54 -3.64 -3.18
CA LYS A 129 -10.56 -4.67 -3.33
C LYS A 129 -10.70 -5.08 -4.79
N ARG A 130 -10.76 -6.38 -5.04
CA ARG A 130 -10.90 -6.92 -6.39
C ARG A 130 -11.79 -8.16 -6.40
N GLU A 131 -12.32 -8.45 -7.58
CA GLU A 131 -12.89 -9.77 -7.86
C GLU A 131 -11.84 -10.71 -8.45
N VAL A 132 -12.14 -12.01 -8.46
CA VAL A 132 -11.27 -13.01 -9.09
C VAL A 132 -11.03 -12.55 -10.54
N PRO A 133 -9.76 -12.38 -10.97
CA PRO A 133 -9.45 -11.94 -12.31
C PRO A 133 -9.62 -13.11 -13.27
N THR A 134 -10.85 -13.58 -13.46
CA THR A 134 -11.18 -14.58 -14.48
C THR A 134 -10.79 -14.02 -15.86
N PRO A 135 -10.58 -14.89 -16.86
CA PRO A 135 -10.38 -14.50 -18.26
C PRO A 135 -11.19 -13.28 -18.72
N TRP A 136 -12.49 -13.31 -18.45
CA TRP A 136 -13.41 -12.24 -18.81
C TRP A 136 -13.18 -10.97 -17.98
N VAL A 137 -13.07 -11.09 -16.66
CA VAL A 137 -12.84 -9.95 -15.76
C VAL A 137 -11.52 -9.23 -16.10
N ALA A 138 -10.46 -9.98 -16.37
CA ALA A 138 -9.19 -9.41 -16.81
C ALA A 138 -9.32 -8.71 -18.18
N PHE A 139 -10.04 -9.31 -19.13
CA PHE A 139 -10.29 -8.69 -20.44
C PHE A 139 -11.04 -7.36 -20.33
N THR A 140 -12.14 -7.31 -19.57
CA THR A 140 -12.93 -6.07 -19.38
C THR A 140 -12.10 -4.94 -18.76
N LYS A 141 -11.19 -5.27 -17.86
CA LYS A 141 -10.22 -4.34 -17.26
C LYS A 141 -9.22 -3.83 -18.29
N MET A 142 -8.58 -4.72 -19.06
CA MET A 142 -7.58 -4.36 -20.06
C MET A 142 -8.18 -3.54 -21.21
N ALA A 143 -9.37 -3.90 -21.68
CA ALA A 143 -10.09 -3.20 -22.73
C ALA A 143 -10.73 -1.87 -22.27
N GLY A 144 -10.66 -1.54 -20.97
CA GLY A 144 -11.25 -0.31 -20.42
C GLY A 144 -12.78 -0.32 -20.35
N LEU A 145 -13.43 -1.45 -20.62
CA LEU A 145 -14.89 -1.58 -20.65
C LEU A 145 -15.54 -1.25 -19.31
N TYR A 146 -14.86 -1.52 -18.19
CA TYR A 146 -15.34 -1.15 -16.85
C TYR A 146 -15.51 0.38 -16.66
N LYS A 147 -14.78 1.21 -17.43
CA LYS A 147 -14.93 2.68 -17.40
C LYS A 147 -16.05 3.16 -18.31
N ILE A 148 -16.29 2.46 -19.41
CA ILE A 148 -17.31 2.81 -20.40
C ILE A 148 -18.69 2.38 -19.90
N PHE A 149 -18.77 1.22 -19.26
CA PHE A 149 -20.00 0.62 -18.75
C PHE A 149 -19.94 0.40 -17.22
N PRO A 150 -19.72 1.45 -16.41
CA PRO A 150 -19.47 1.30 -14.97
C PRO A 150 -20.69 0.80 -14.18
N HIS A 151 -21.90 0.97 -14.72
CA HIS A 151 -23.14 0.53 -14.08
C HIS A 151 -23.55 -0.90 -14.44
N ILE A 152 -22.84 -1.54 -15.37
CA ILE A 152 -23.14 -2.91 -15.80
C ILE A 152 -22.24 -3.85 -15.02
N GLN A 153 -22.83 -4.65 -14.12
CA GLN A 153 -22.10 -5.58 -13.25
C GLN A 153 -21.16 -6.51 -14.05
N TRP A 154 -21.55 -6.93 -15.25
CA TRP A 154 -20.74 -7.79 -16.12
C TRP A 154 -19.40 -7.16 -16.57
N PHE A 155 -19.28 -5.83 -16.55
CA PHE A 155 -18.07 -5.10 -16.95
C PHE A 155 -17.31 -4.47 -15.78
N ASN A 156 -17.96 -4.25 -14.63
CA ASN A 156 -17.36 -3.54 -13.48
C ASN A 156 -16.94 -4.46 -12.31
N GLN A 157 -16.51 -5.69 -12.60
CA GLN A 157 -16.17 -6.66 -11.56
C GLN A 157 -14.76 -6.47 -11.00
N TYR A 158 -13.78 -6.08 -11.83
CA TYR A 158 -12.36 -6.15 -11.45
C TYR A 158 -12.04 -5.47 -10.12
N TYR A 159 -12.63 -4.30 -9.83
CA TYR A 159 -12.43 -3.56 -8.58
C TYR A 159 -13.59 -3.71 -7.59
N ALA A 160 -14.29 -4.85 -7.61
CA ALA A 160 -15.44 -5.12 -6.75
C ALA A 160 -16.48 -3.98 -6.80
N GLY A 161 -16.94 -3.63 -8.01
CA GLY A 161 -17.79 -2.46 -8.26
C GLY A 161 -19.14 -2.47 -7.55
N HIS A 162 -19.53 -3.59 -6.93
CA HIS A 162 -20.70 -3.69 -6.05
C HIS A 162 -20.50 -3.01 -4.68
N LEU A 163 -19.26 -2.70 -4.28
CA LEU A 163 -18.94 -2.00 -3.04
C LEU A 163 -18.40 -0.60 -3.32
N LYS A 164 -18.88 0.41 -2.59
CA LYS A 164 -18.25 1.74 -2.54
C LYS A 164 -17.01 1.74 -1.65
N ASP A 165 -16.16 2.76 -1.76
CA ASP A 165 -14.94 2.88 -0.97
C ASP A 165 -15.24 3.03 0.55
N ASN A 166 -16.40 3.57 0.89
CA ASN A 166 -16.92 3.73 2.24
C ASN A 166 -17.92 2.63 2.66
N GLN A 167 -17.74 1.41 2.16
CA GLN A 167 -18.59 0.28 2.53
C GLN A 167 -17.75 -0.97 2.81
N THR A 168 -17.98 -1.59 3.97
CA THR A 168 -17.38 -2.89 4.33
C THR A 168 -18.17 -4.00 3.66
N GLY A 169 -17.47 -4.98 3.08
CA GLY A 169 -18.15 -6.09 2.42
C GLY A 169 -17.22 -7.21 1.97
N LYS A 170 -17.84 -8.29 1.51
CA LYS A 170 -17.12 -9.43 0.94
C LYS A 170 -16.56 -9.07 -0.43
N VAL A 171 -15.33 -9.49 -0.65
CA VAL A 171 -14.59 -9.34 -1.91
C VAL A 171 -13.83 -10.63 -2.16
N SER A 172 -13.47 -10.90 -3.40
CA SER A 172 -12.73 -12.13 -3.68
C SER A 172 -11.24 -11.98 -3.36
N ILE A 173 -10.62 -10.88 -3.83
CA ILE A 173 -9.18 -10.71 -3.84
C ILE A 173 -8.80 -9.40 -3.13
N LEU A 174 -7.80 -9.49 -2.27
CA LEU A 174 -7.18 -8.36 -1.59
C LEU A 174 -5.74 -8.20 -2.08
N VAL A 175 -5.16 -7.02 -1.87
CA VAL A 175 -3.82 -6.67 -2.35
C VAL A 175 -2.78 -6.86 -1.26
N GLY A 176 -1.58 -7.34 -1.63
CA GLY A 176 -0.46 -7.63 -0.72
C GLY A 176 0.08 -6.45 0.10
N ALA A 177 -0.45 -5.24 -0.11
CA ALA A 177 -0.09 -4.05 0.68
C ALA A 177 -0.53 -4.14 2.14
N PHE A 178 -1.66 -4.80 2.41
CA PHE A 178 -2.18 -5.06 3.75
C PHE A 178 -3.09 -6.30 3.70
N LEU A 179 -2.64 -7.41 4.31
CA LEU A 179 -3.42 -8.63 4.43
C LEU A 179 -3.41 -9.11 5.88
N PHE A 180 -4.56 -9.04 6.55
CA PHE A 180 -4.72 -9.49 7.93
C PHE A 180 -5.54 -10.78 7.99
N MET A 181 -5.01 -11.84 8.61
CA MET A 181 -5.70 -13.13 8.70
C MET A 181 -5.21 -13.96 9.89
N LYS A 182 -5.94 -15.02 10.22
CA LYS A 182 -5.49 -16.00 11.22
C LYS A 182 -4.22 -16.71 10.74
N LYS A 183 -3.23 -16.85 11.62
CA LYS A 183 -2.01 -17.59 11.31
C LYS A 183 -2.30 -19.04 10.94
N GLU A 184 -3.18 -19.69 11.70
CA GLU A 184 -3.64 -21.07 11.43
C GLU A 184 -4.19 -21.23 10.00
N LEU A 185 -4.98 -20.27 9.52
CA LEU A 185 -5.52 -20.31 8.16
C LEU A 185 -4.41 -20.13 7.11
N TYR A 186 -3.46 -19.24 7.36
CA TYR A 186 -2.31 -19.03 6.48
C TYR A 186 -1.48 -20.31 6.35
N GLU A 187 -1.19 -20.97 7.47
CA GLU A 187 -0.49 -22.26 7.49
C GLU A 187 -1.30 -23.36 6.80
N LYS A 188 -2.62 -23.42 7.04
CA LYS A 188 -3.52 -24.40 6.41
C LYS A 188 -3.50 -24.32 4.88
N VAL A 189 -3.46 -23.12 4.31
CA VAL A 189 -3.38 -22.92 2.85
C VAL A 189 -1.95 -23.01 2.32
N ALA A 190 -0.96 -23.34 3.16
CA ALA A 190 0.47 -23.39 2.84
C ALA A 190 1.09 -22.02 2.45
N GLY A 191 0.62 -20.94 3.08
CA GLY A 191 1.19 -19.60 2.94
C GLY A 191 1.14 -19.03 1.52
N PHE A 192 2.08 -18.15 1.16
CA PHE A 192 2.26 -17.75 -0.24
C PHE A 192 2.94 -18.86 -1.03
N ASP A 193 2.57 -19.00 -2.31
CA ASP A 193 3.23 -19.95 -3.21
C ASP A 193 4.58 -19.40 -3.69
N GLU A 194 5.67 -20.03 -3.26
CA GLU A 194 7.04 -19.62 -3.55
C GLU A 194 7.47 -19.84 -5.02
N GLN A 195 6.63 -20.51 -5.84
CA GLN A 195 6.85 -20.59 -7.28
C GLN A 195 6.51 -19.27 -7.99
N CYS A 196 5.79 -18.36 -7.32
CA CYS A 196 5.60 -17.00 -7.79
C CYS A 196 6.69 -16.10 -7.20
N PHE A 197 7.31 -15.25 -8.03
CA PHE A 197 8.26 -14.26 -7.52
C PHE A 197 7.54 -13.01 -6.96
N MET A 198 6.52 -12.49 -7.66
CA MET A 198 5.74 -11.29 -7.30
C MET A 198 4.57 -11.08 -8.28
N TYR A 199 3.56 -10.28 -7.87
CA TYR A 199 2.43 -9.71 -8.66
C TYR A 199 1.21 -10.59 -8.88
N ALA A 200 1.25 -11.86 -8.51
CA ALA A 200 0.07 -12.73 -8.44
C ALA A 200 -0.03 -13.47 -7.12
N ASP A 201 0.90 -13.22 -6.20
CA ASP A 201 0.99 -13.83 -4.88
C ASP A 201 -0.22 -13.52 -4.00
N ASP A 202 -0.66 -12.26 -3.97
CA ASP A 202 -1.85 -11.80 -3.26
C ASP A 202 -3.16 -12.36 -3.87
N ILE A 203 -3.23 -12.42 -5.20
CA ILE A 203 -4.34 -13.03 -5.95
C ILE A 203 -4.43 -14.53 -5.64
N ASP A 204 -3.31 -15.23 -5.73
CA ASP A 204 -3.22 -16.68 -5.48
C ASP A 204 -3.60 -17.02 -4.04
N LEU A 205 -3.04 -16.32 -3.05
CA LEU A 205 -3.35 -16.53 -1.64
C LEU A 205 -4.83 -16.25 -1.37
N SER A 206 -5.34 -15.09 -1.80
CA SER A 206 -6.75 -14.72 -1.59
C SER A 206 -7.69 -15.76 -2.20
N TYR A 207 -7.39 -16.23 -3.41
CA TYR A 207 -8.21 -17.23 -4.09
C TYR A 207 -8.16 -18.60 -3.39
N ARG A 208 -6.98 -19.07 -2.95
CA ARG A 208 -6.86 -20.31 -2.18
C ARG A 208 -7.64 -20.25 -0.87
N VAL A 209 -7.68 -19.09 -0.21
CA VAL A 209 -8.51 -18.90 0.99
C VAL A 209 -10.01 -19.02 0.68
N LEU A 210 -10.47 -18.54 -0.48
CA LEU A 210 -11.87 -18.75 -0.91
C LEU A 210 -12.18 -20.23 -1.16
N LEU A 211 -11.23 -20.99 -1.72
CA LEU A 211 -11.40 -22.44 -1.95
C LEU A 211 -11.55 -23.22 -0.63
N GLU A 212 -11.01 -22.71 0.48
CA GLU A 212 -11.25 -23.20 1.84
C GLU A 212 -12.61 -22.77 2.43
N GLN A 213 -13.51 -22.23 1.60
CA GLN A 213 -14.85 -21.76 1.99
C GLN A 213 -14.81 -20.67 3.08
N LYS A 214 -13.74 -19.86 3.07
CA LYS A 214 -13.60 -18.67 3.91
C LYS A 214 -13.97 -17.41 3.13
N ASP A 215 -14.39 -16.39 3.86
CA ASP A 215 -14.79 -15.10 3.29
C ASP A 215 -13.68 -14.06 3.44
N ASN A 216 -13.23 -13.46 2.33
CA ASN A 216 -12.35 -12.29 2.36
C ASN A 216 -13.18 -11.01 2.48
N TYR A 217 -12.67 -10.02 3.19
CA TYR A 217 -13.38 -8.79 3.52
C TYR A 217 -12.55 -7.54 3.20
N TYR A 218 -13.16 -6.59 2.50
CA TYR A 218 -12.71 -5.21 2.47
C TYR A 218 -13.35 -4.46 3.65
N PHE A 219 -12.52 -3.83 4.48
CA PHE A 219 -12.95 -3.11 5.68
C PHE A 219 -12.66 -1.60 5.54
N HIS A 220 -13.71 -0.78 5.58
CA HIS A 220 -13.60 0.66 5.25
C HIS A 220 -13.40 1.59 6.45
N ASP A 221 -13.66 1.15 7.69
CA ASP A 221 -13.63 2.03 8.88
C ASP A 221 -12.21 2.41 9.34
N THR A 222 -11.19 1.86 8.69
CA THR A 222 -9.81 2.35 8.77
C THR A 222 -9.22 2.49 7.38
N ALA A 223 -8.37 3.51 7.23
CA ALA A 223 -7.62 3.76 6.02
C ALA A 223 -6.12 3.79 6.34
N ILE A 224 -5.31 3.37 5.39
CA ILE A 224 -3.85 3.46 5.47
C ILE A 224 -3.31 4.10 4.20
N ILE A 225 -2.12 4.70 4.28
CA ILE A 225 -1.40 5.19 3.09
C ILE A 225 -0.56 4.03 2.54
N HIS A 226 -0.52 3.88 1.23
CA HIS A 226 0.40 3.02 0.50
C HIS A 226 0.99 3.83 -0.66
N TYR A 227 2.27 4.20 -0.56
CA TYR A 227 2.91 5.12 -1.53
C TYR A 227 3.05 4.52 -2.93
N LYS A 228 3.17 3.19 -3.02
CA LYS A 228 3.09 2.35 -4.22
C LYS A 228 4.22 2.58 -5.21
N GLY A 229 5.03 1.54 -5.38
CA GLY A 229 6.04 1.46 -6.45
C GLY A 229 7.41 1.98 -6.05
N GLU A 230 7.66 2.12 -4.74
CA GLU A 230 8.96 2.55 -4.22
C GLU A 230 10.04 1.49 -4.51
N SER A 231 9.73 0.21 -4.26
CA SER A 231 10.66 -0.91 -4.50
C SER A 231 10.65 -1.48 -5.93
N THR A 232 9.79 -0.99 -6.84
CA THR A 232 9.64 -1.53 -8.22
C THR A 232 9.80 -0.44 -9.28
N ILE A 233 10.72 -0.65 -10.22
CA ILE A 233 10.82 0.16 -11.45
C ILE A 233 9.82 -0.40 -12.47
N LYS A 234 8.95 0.45 -13.03
CA LYS A 234 7.90 0.07 -14.00
C LYS A 234 8.44 0.01 -15.43
N ASP A 235 9.42 -0.86 -15.67
CA ASP A 235 10.09 -1.07 -16.95
C ASP A 235 9.52 -2.29 -17.73
N MET A 236 10.21 -2.69 -18.81
CA MET A 236 9.86 -3.91 -19.56
C MET A 236 9.99 -5.18 -18.71
N THR A 237 10.94 -5.20 -17.77
CA THR A 237 11.13 -6.30 -16.82
C THR A 237 9.90 -6.46 -15.93
N TYR A 238 9.35 -5.36 -15.42
CA TYR A 238 8.10 -5.33 -14.67
C TYR A 238 6.92 -5.90 -15.49
N MET A 239 6.76 -5.47 -16.74
CA MET A 239 5.71 -5.99 -17.63
C MET A 239 5.84 -7.50 -17.86
N LYS A 240 7.05 -7.98 -18.12
CA LYS A 240 7.31 -9.42 -18.31
C LYS A 240 6.99 -10.21 -17.04
N ARG A 241 7.45 -9.76 -15.87
CA ARG A 241 7.16 -10.40 -14.57
C ARG A 241 5.66 -10.43 -14.27
N PHE A 242 4.95 -9.33 -14.53
CA PHE A 242 3.50 -9.28 -14.35
C PHE A 242 2.79 -10.29 -15.26
N GLN A 243 3.22 -10.41 -16.52
CA GLN A 243 2.68 -11.42 -17.45
C GLN A 243 2.94 -12.84 -16.97
N GLU A 244 4.17 -13.15 -16.56
CA GLU A 244 4.56 -14.46 -16.00
C GLU A 244 3.72 -14.80 -14.77
N ALA A 245 3.51 -13.84 -13.87
CA ALA A 245 2.71 -14.00 -12.66
C ALA A 245 1.23 -14.29 -12.97
N MET A 246 0.62 -13.58 -13.92
CA MET A 246 -0.75 -13.85 -14.33
C MET A 246 -0.88 -15.21 -15.02
N LEU A 247 0.07 -15.60 -15.87
CA LEU A 247 0.09 -16.93 -16.49
C LEU A 247 0.25 -18.04 -15.44
N PHE A 248 1.08 -17.83 -14.42
CA PHE A 248 1.20 -18.72 -13.27
C PHE A 248 -0.16 -18.92 -12.58
N PHE A 249 -0.85 -17.84 -12.22
CA PHE A 249 -2.16 -17.90 -11.59
C PHE A 249 -3.19 -18.65 -12.45
N TYR A 250 -3.24 -18.34 -13.76
CA TYR A 250 -4.18 -18.98 -14.66
C TYR A 250 -3.94 -20.48 -14.84
N LYS A 251 -2.67 -20.89 -15.03
CA LYS A 251 -2.31 -22.31 -15.16
C LYS A 251 -2.63 -23.10 -13.89
N LYS A 252 -2.47 -22.46 -12.73
CA LYS A 252 -2.71 -23.10 -11.42
C LYS A 252 -4.20 -23.31 -11.15
N HIS A 253 -5.04 -22.34 -11.49
CA HIS A 253 -6.45 -22.32 -11.02
C HIS A 253 -7.50 -22.53 -12.11
N PHE A 254 -7.15 -22.41 -13.38
CA PHE A 254 -8.09 -22.51 -14.49
C PHE A 254 -7.65 -23.54 -15.53
N LYS A 255 -8.63 -24.23 -16.13
CA LYS A 255 -8.40 -25.08 -17.30
C LYS A 255 -8.18 -24.20 -18.54
N VAL A 256 -6.96 -23.70 -18.69
CA VAL A 256 -6.59 -22.83 -19.82
C VAL A 256 -6.26 -23.64 -21.06
N ASN A 257 -7.12 -23.56 -22.08
CA ASN A 257 -6.83 -24.15 -23.38
C ASN A 257 -5.77 -23.33 -24.12
N TYR A 258 -5.06 -23.95 -25.07
CA TYR A 258 -3.97 -23.30 -25.82
C TYR A 258 -4.37 -21.96 -26.48
N ILE A 259 -5.61 -21.88 -26.98
CA ILE A 259 -6.18 -20.65 -27.58
C ILE A 259 -6.25 -19.51 -26.56
N PHE A 260 -6.57 -19.80 -25.30
CA PHE A 260 -6.61 -18.80 -24.23
C PHE A 260 -5.22 -18.23 -23.97
N ASN A 261 -4.18 -19.07 -23.93
CA ASN A 261 -2.80 -18.61 -23.74
C ASN A 261 -2.33 -17.70 -24.87
N ILE A 262 -2.69 -18.00 -26.12
CA ILE A 262 -2.40 -17.14 -27.27
C ILE A 262 -3.14 -15.81 -27.11
N PHE A 263 -4.43 -15.85 -26.80
CA PHE A 263 -5.24 -14.64 -26.64
C PHE A 263 -4.74 -13.75 -25.50
N THR A 264 -4.42 -14.31 -24.32
CA THR A 264 -3.89 -13.52 -23.21
C THR A 264 -2.52 -12.94 -23.53
N THR A 265 -1.65 -13.72 -24.18
CA THR A 265 -0.32 -13.23 -24.59
C THR A 265 -0.46 -12.08 -25.59
N PHE A 266 -1.34 -12.23 -26.58
CA PHE A 266 -1.62 -11.19 -27.56
C PHE A 266 -2.28 -9.97 -26.92
N ALA A 267 -3.26 -10.13 -26.04
CA ALA A 267 -3.93 -9.03 -25.34
C ALA A 267 -2.96 -8.24 -24.45
N ILE A 268 -2.10 -8.93 -23.70
CA ILE A 268 -1.05 -8.30 -22.87
C ILE A 268 -0.05 -7.55 -23.76
N SER A 269 0.39 -8.17 -24.87
CA SER A 269 1.36 -7.57 -25.80
C SER A 269 0.78 -6.36 -26.53
N PHE A 270 -0.43 -6.48 -27.05
CA PHE A 270 -1.18 -5.39 -27.68
C PHE A 270 -1.40 -4.24 -26.70
N PHE A 271 -1.76 -4.54 -25.44
CA PHE A 271 -1.96 -3.51 -24.44
C PHE A 271 -0.64 -2.84 -24.02
N ALA A 272 0.46 -3.59 -23.92
CA ALA A 272 1.79 -3.02 -23.67
C ALA A 272 2.19 -2.06 -24.80
N ILE A 273 1.95 -2.44 -26.07
CA ILE A 273 2.17 -1.60 -27.25
C ILE A 273 1.24 -0.37 -27.21
N TYR A 274 -0.06 -0.58 -27.04
CA TYR A 274 -1.05 0.49 -26.96
C TYR A 274 -0.69 1.50 -25.88
N LYS A 275 -0.34 1.03 -24.67
CA LYS A 275 0.10 1.92 -23.59
C LYS A 275 1.39 2.64 -23.99
N THR A 276 2.35 1.99 -24.62
CA THR A 276 3.59 2.65 -25.07
C THR A 276 3.33 3.78 -26.06
N TYR A 277 2.40 3.61 -27.02
CA TYR A 277 2.12 4.59 -28.06
C TYR A 277 1.07 5.65 -27.67
N PHE A 278 0.09 5.29 -26.85
CA PHE A 278 -1.06 6.14 -26.54
C PHE A 278 -1.09 6.65 -25.08
N TYR A 279 -0.25 6.12 -24.19
CA TYR A 279 -0.13 6.65 -22.83
C TYR A 279 0.81 7.85 -22.79
N GLN A 280 0.22 9.04 -22.73
CA GLN A 280 0.96 10.24 -22.38
C GLN A 280 0.92 10.41 -20.86
N LYS A 281 2.10 10.31 -20.22
CA LYS A 281 2.22 10.64 -18.79
C LYS A 281 1.95 12.14 -18.64
N LYS A 282 0.86 12.50 -17.96
CA LYS A 282 0.62 13.91 -17.63
C LYS A 282 1.78 14.41 -16.76
N PRO A 283 2.40 15.55 -17.09
CA PRO A 283 3.42 16.13 -16.25
C PRO A 283 2.81 16.47 -14.89
N LEU A 284 3.51 16.10 -13.81
CA LEU A 284 3.11 16.48 -12.47
C LEU A 284 3.25 17.99 -12.33
N SER A 285 2.19 18.65 -11.86
CA SER A 285 2.26 20.05 -11.47
C SER A 285 3.27 20.22 -10.34
N LYS A 286 4.07 21.29 -10.36
CA LYS A 286 5.03 21.61 -9.30
C LYS A 286 4.32 22.42 -8.21
N ALA A 287 4.56 22.09 -6.95
CA ALA A 287 4.10 22.91 -5.83
C ALA A 287 4.68 24.33 -5.92
N ASN A 288 3.84 25.33 -5.69
CA ASN A 288 4.21 26.75 -5.63
C ASN A 288 3.89 27.38 -4.26
N HIS A 289 3.12 26.69 -3.41
CA HIS A 289 2.85 27.07 -2.02
C HIS A 289 3.26 25.93 -1.08
N PHE A 290 4.04 26.25 -0.05
CA PHE A 290 4.59 25.27 0.88
C PHE A 290 4.11 25.56 2.29
N ILE A 291 3.49 24.56 2.93
CA ILE A 291 2.93 24.67 4.27
C ILE A 291 3.59 23.64 5.17
N ILE A 292 4.18 24.09 6.28
CA ILE A 292 4.64 23.21 7.35
C ILE A 292 3.58 23.21 8.44
N VAL A 293 3.09 22.01 8.78
CA VAL A 293 2.17 21.80 9.89
C VAL A 293 2.95 21.20 11.04
N SER A 294 3.39 22.06 11.94
CA SER A 294 4.17 21.66 13.11
C SER A 294 4.10 22.75 14.19
N GLN A 295 4.17 22.33 15.44
CA GLN A 295 4.42 23.23 16.58
C GLN A 295 5.90 23.24 17.01
N ASN A 296 6.75 22.44 16.36
CA ASN A 296 8.16 22.29 16.70
C ASN A 296 9.02 23.37 16.02
N ARG A 297 9.34 24.43 16.77
CA ARG A 297 10.15 25.57 16.28
C ARG A 297 11.53 25.16 15.75
N ALA A 298 12.21 24.22 16.42
CA ALA A 298 13.55 23.78 15.99
C ALA A 298 13.51 23.04 14.64
N LEU A 299 12.47 22.22 14.43
CA LEU A 299 12.25 21.55 13.15
C LEU A 299 11.99 22.56 12.03
N ILE A 300 11.14 23.55 12.31
CA ILE A 300 10.80 24.63 11.38
C ILE A 300 12.04 25.42 10.97
N GLU A 301 12.92 25.76 11.91
CA GLU A 301 14.16 26.48 11.62
C GLU A 301 15.10 25.67 10.73
N LYS A 302 15.34 24.38 11.06
CA LYS A 302 16.16 23.48 10.24
C LYS A 302 15.61 23.34 8.82
N MET A 303 14.29 23.14 8.71
CA MET A 303 13.61 23.02 7.42
C MET A 303 13.72 24.32 6.61
N SER A 304 13.52 25.47 7.24
CA SER A 304 13.61 26.77 6.55
C SER A 304 15.03 27.10 6.07
N GLN A 305 16.06 26.64 6.79
CA GLN A 305 17.46 26.83 6.38
C GLN A 305 17.85 25.92 5.21
N LYS A 306 17.46 24.64 5.25
CA LYS A 306 17.86 23.65 4.23
C LYS A 306 16.97 23.66 3.01
N TYR A 307 15.68 23.86 3.20
CA TYR A 307 14.71 23.93 2.13
C TYR A 307 14.59 25.40 1.70
N GLN A 308 15.21 25.73 0.57
CA GLN A 308 15.31 27.09 0.01
C GLN A 308 13.98 27.66 -0.51
N LYS A 309 12.86 27.30 0.13
CA LYS A 309 11.50 27.75 -0.22
C LYS A 309 10.90 28.52 0.94
N LYS A 310 10.07 29.53 0.64
CA LYS A 310 9.31 30.26 1.65
C LYS A 310 8.14 29.40 2.11
N PHE A 311 8.11 29.05 3.39
CA PHE A 311 7.01 28.31 3.99
C PHE A 311 6.06 29.20 4.75
N GLN A 312 4.78 28.82 4.73
CA GLN A 312 3.85 29.20 5.76
C GLN A 312 3.82 28.13 6.84
N ILE A 313 3.89 28.54 8.10
CA ILE A 313 3.80 27.64 9.25
C ILE A 313 2.40 27.76 9.84
N THR A 314 1.78 26.64 10.17
CA THR A 314 0.46 26.62 10.79
C THR A 314 0.28 25.45 11.76
N SER A 315 -0.75 25.53 12.60
CA SER A 315 -1.20 24.40 13.42
C SER A 315 -2.15 23.51 12.62
N PHE A 316 -2.33 22.27 13.08
CA PHE A 316 -3.17 21.29 12.40
C PHE A 316 -4.63 21.76 12.24
N GLU A 317 -5.17 22.43 13.25
CA GLU A 317 -6.55 22.95 13.27
C GLU A 317 -6.76 24.07 12.23
N ASN A 318 -5.69 24.79 11.89
CA ASN A 318 -5.75 25.97 11.03
C ASN A 318 -5.41 25.67 9.57
N ILE A 319 -5.06 24.43 9.19
CA ILE A 319 -4.65 24.10 7.81
C ILE A 319 -5.75 24.46 6.81
N ASN A 320 -7.00 24.07 7.06
CA ASN A 320 -8.10 24.33 6.14
C ASN A 320 -8.35 25.84 5.97
N ASN A 321 -8.19 26.62 7.05
CA ASN A 321 -8.30 28.08 6.99
C ASN A 321 -7.20 28.66 6.07
N VAL A 322 -5.95 28.22 6.24
CA VAL A 322 -4.83 28.64 5.38
C VAL A 322 -5.07 28.30 3.91
N ILE A 323 -5.51 27.07 3.62
CA ILE A 323 -5.83 26.66 2.24
C ILE A 323 -6.97 27.52 1.67
N SER A 324 -8.03 27.77 2.45
CA SER A 324 -9.20 28.53 1.99
C SER A 324 -8.94 30.02 1.74
N GLN A 325 -7.97 30.61 2.45
CA GLN A 325 -7.57 32.01 2.28
C GLN A 325 -6.84 32.24 0.95
N LEU A 326 -6.23 31.20 0.40
CA LEU A 326 -5.48 31.24 -0.85
C LEU A 326 -6.43 30.96 -2.02
N LYS A 327 -7.07 32.03 -2.52
CA LYS A 327 -8.04 32.01 -3.65
C LYS A 327 -7.40 31.87 -5.04
N ASP A 328 -6.17 31.35 -5.12
CA ASP A 328 -5.47 31.20 -6.40
C ASP A 328 -5.88 29.88 -7.09
N ALA A 329 -6.53 29.99 -8.25
CA ALA A 329 -6.97 28.84 -9.05
C ALA A 329 -5.79 27.98 -9.58
N GLU A 330 -4.58 28.54 -9.60
CA GLU A 330 -3.35 27.83 -9.96
C GLU A 330 -2.53 27.38 -8.75
N ALA A 331 -3.02 27.56 -7.53
CA ALA A 331 -2.31 27.13 -6.33
C ALA A 331 -2.10 25.61 -6.32
N VAL A 332 -0.84 25.23 -6.11
CA VAL A 332 -0.40 23.85 -5.89
C VAL A 332 0.31 23.79 -4.55
N PHE A 333 -0.32 23.12 -3.61
CA PHE A 333 0.15 23.03 -2.23
C PHE A 333 1.05 21.82 -2.04
N GLU A 334 2.14 22.00 -1.32
CA GLU A 334 2.84 20.93 -0.64
C GLU A 334 2.70 21.13 0.86
N ILE A 335 2.03 20.19 1.51
CA ILE A 335 1.79 20.20 2.95
C ILE A 335 2.70 19.17 3.59
N VAL A 336 3.55 19.63 4.50
CA VAL A 336 4.48 18.81 5.25
C VAL A 336 3.96 18.66 6.68
N PHE A 337 3.53 17.46 7.04
CA PHE A 337 3.07 17.13 8.38
C PHE A 337 4.22 16.69 9.27
N ASP A 338 4.30 17.26 10.47
CA ASP A 338 5.19 16.78 11.52
C ASP A 338 4.50 15.70 12.36
N ALA A 339 4.80 14.43 12.08
CA ALA A 339 4.21 13.30 12.80
C ALA A 339 4.76 13.11 14.22
N HIS A 340 5.68 13.98 14.68
CA HIS A 340 5.99 14.07 16.10
C HIS A 340 4.89 14.75 16.90
N SER A 341 4.23 15.76 16.33
CA SER A 341 3.19 16.56 16.99
C SER A 341 1.76 16.20 16.56
N ILE A 342 1.61 15.49 15.44
CA ILE A 342 0.32 15.10 14.87
C ILE A 342 0.31 13.58 14.73
N ASP A 343 -0.72 12.92 15.25
CA ASP A 343 -0.86 11.47 15.10
C ASP A 343 -1.13 11.06 13.63
N PHE A 344 -0.75 9.83 13.28
CA PHE A 344 -0.87 9.36 11.90
C PHE A 344 -2.33 9.27 11.45
N LYS A 345 -3.25 8.93 12.36
CA LYS A 345 -4.69 8.90 12.13
C LYS A 345 -5.20 10.25 11.65
N SER A 346 -4.87 11.35 12.33
CA SER A 346 -5.29 12.70 11.96
C SER A 346 -4.74 13.10 10.61
N ILE A 347 -3.47 12.75 10.31
CA ILE A 347 -2.87 12.98 8.99
C ILE A 347 -3.63 12.21 7.90
N ILE A 348 -3.90 10.92 8.12
CA ILE A 348 -4.60 10.05 7.17
C ILE A 348 -6.04 10.54 6.96
N ASP A 349 -6.76 10.90 8.01
CA ASP A 349 -8.13 11.42 7.94
C ASP A 349 -8.17 12.75 7.15
N PHE A 350 -7.18 13.63 7.36
CA PHE A 350 -7.03 14.85 6.58
C PHE A 350 -6.81 14.55 5.09
N MET A 351 -5.89 13.62 4.78
CA MET A 351 -5.57 13.23 3.40
C MET A 351 -6.75 12.54 2.69
N ASN A 352 -7.57 11.77 3.42
CA ASN A 352 -8.74 11.06 2.90
C ASN A 352 -9.93 12.00 2.59
N THR A 353 -9.83 13.29 2.94
CA THR A 353 -10.89 14.25 2.67
C THR A 353 -10.81 14.73 1.21
N PRO A 354 -11.90 14.69 0.42
CA PRO A 354 -11.88 15.20 -0.95
C PRO A 354 -11.42 16.66 -1.00
N LYS A 355 -10.40 16.96 -1.80
CA LYS A 355 -9.92 18.33 -2.06
C LYS A 355 -10.15 18.67 -3.54
N SER A 356 -10.38 19.93 -3.85
CA SER A 356 -10.65 20.44 -5.21
C SER A 356 -9.44 20.42 -6.17
N ASN A 357 -8.41 19.63 -5.84
CA ASN A 357 -7.18 19.31 -6.56
C ASN A 357 -6.00 20.28 -6.42
N LYS A 358 -4.80 19.66 -6.52
CA LYS A 358 -3.42 20.19 -6.41
C LYS A 358 -2.83 20.31 -4.99
N VAL A 359 -3.02 19.30 -4.14
CA VAL A 359 -2.31 19.18 -2.86
C VAL A 359 -1.42 17.93 -2.87
N PHE A 360 -0.15 18.10 -2.51
CA PHE A 360 0.80 17.03 -2.26
C PHE A 360 1.14 16.99 -0.78
N TYR A 361 1.43 15.79 -0.29
CA TYR A 361 1.67 15.55 1.12
C TYR A 361 3.05 14.95 1.33
N LYS A 362 3.75 15.47 2.32
CA LYS A 362 4.92 14.84 2.92
C LYS A 362 4.68 14.67 4.42
N ILE A 363 5.30 13.67 5.00
CA ILE A 363 5.25 13.40 6.43
C ILE A 363 6.69 13.36 6.93
N ILE A 364 6.97 14.07 8.01
CA ILE A 364 8.22 13.96 8.77
C ILE A 364 7.97 12.91 9.85
N PRO A 365 8.55 11.70 9.74
CA PRO A 365 8.34 10.69 10.78
C PRO A 365 8.92 11.16 12.12
N PRO A 366 8.38 10.70 13.27
CA PRO A 366 8.91 11.06 14.58
C PRO A 366 10.43 10.91 14.66
N GLN A 367 11.10 11.91 15.24
CA GLN A 367 12.55 11.90 15.48
C GLN A 367 13.38 11.56 14.23
N SER A 368 13.01 12.14 13.08
CA SER A 368 13.66 11.85 11.80
C SER A 368 14.09 13.13 11.09
N PRO A 369 15.32 13.21 10.55
CA PRO A 369 15.82 14.38 9.82
C PRO A 369 15.39 14.36 8.35
N PHE A 370 14.17 13.91 8.05
CA PHE A 370 13.67 13.86 6.69
C PHE A 370 12.13 13.94 6.64
N ALA A 371 11.62 14.46 5.53
CA ALA A 371 10.23 14.37 5.12
C ALA A 371 10.10 13.40 3.94
N ILE A 372 9.02 12.63 3.90
CA ILE A 372 8.79 11.63 2.85
C ILE A 372 7.35 11.64 2.36
N GLY A 373 7.15 11.42 1.06
CA GLY A 373 5.82 11.22 0.48
C GLY A 373 5.84 11.17 -1.04
N SER A 374 4.74 10.73 -1.64
CA SER A 374 4.63 10.61 -3.10
C SER A 374 3.60 11.58 -3.67
N ASN A 375 3.94 12.17 -4.82
CA ASN A 375 3.08 13.09 -5.55
C ASN A 375 2.17 12.38 -6.56
N SER A 376 2.32 11.05 -6.73
CA SER A 376 1.43 10.23 -7.56
C SER A 376 1.55 8.74 -7.21
N SER A 377 0.48 7.97 -7.38
CA SER A 377 0.53 6.50 -7.31
C SER A 377 1.34 5.82 -8.43
N SER A 378 1.90 6.61 -9.35
CA SER A 378 2.64 6.13 -10.51
C SER A 378 4.15 6.32 -10.41
N ASP A 379 4.61 7.22 -9.54
CA ASP A 379 5.99 7.65 -9.39
C ASP A 379 6.57 7.22 -8.06
N ARG A 380 7.90 7.13 -8.01
CA ARG A 380 8.61 7.00 -6.74
C ARG A 380 8.39 8.25 -5.91
N GLY A 381 8.22 8.05 -4.62
CA GLY A 381 8.13 9.12 -3.65
C GLY A 381 9.45 9.87 -3.52
N GLU A 382 9.35 10.98 -2.83
CA GLU A 382 10.41 11.94 -2.64
C GLU A 382 10.83 11.92 -1.17
N VAL A 383 12.13 11.88 -0.94
CA VAL A 383 12.73 11.99 0.40
C VAL A 383 13.48 13.32 0.46
N ILE A 384 13.07 14.18 1.37
CA ILE A 384 13.68 15.49 1.61
C ILE A 384 14.41 15.40 2.94
N GLN A 385 15.73 15.29 2.93
CA GLN A 385 16.55 15.26 4.14
C GLN A 385 16.92 16.67 4.58
N PHE A 386 16.96 16.95 5.89
CA PHE A 386 17.35 18.25 6.45
C PHE A 386 18.31 18.14 7.64
#